data_AF-E8R533-F1
#
_entry.id   AF-E8R533-F1
#
_cell.length_a   1.000
_cell.length_b   1.000
_cell.length_c   1.000
_cell.angle_alpha   90.00
_cell.angle_beta   90.00
_cell.angle_gamma   90.00
#
_symmetry.space_group_name_H-M   'P 1'
#
loop_
_entity.id
_entity.type
_entity.pdbx_description
1 polymer ?
#
loop_
_entity_poly.entity_id
_entity_poly.type
_entity_poly.pdbx_seq_one_letter_code
_entity_poly.pdbx_strand_id
1 'polypeptide(L)'
;MSPPMSSATPSASLNPTPPSSGFDAPAATAASFTLPPSSAPTATALDLGQLDRICTAIRGKLQFMDYLVRAAVADVERFQAEGDAGTRIFLRQLVEMHAHNLAQECENMRVVGELCAALQAGLDAVPTSSDPLGPGQGATA
;
A
#
# COMPACT_ATOMS: atom_id res chain seq x y z
N MET A 1 11.26 0.11 -72.66
CA MET A 1 12.05 -0.98 -72.04
C MET A 1 13.47 -0.47 -71.87
N SER A 2 13.83 -0.09 -70.64
CA SER A 2 15.12 0.48 -70.27
C SER A 2 15.45 0.03 -68.83
N PRO A 3 16.62 -0.54 -68.56
CA PRO A 3 17.25 -0.52 -67.25
C PRO A 3 18.35 0.57 -67.21
N PRO A 4 18.71 1.10 -66.03
CA PRO A 4 19.98 0.71 -65.40
C PRO A 4 19.91 0.64 -63.85
N MET A 5 20.44 -0.42 -63.24
CA MET A 5 21.77 -0.48 -62.59
C MET A 5 21.96 0.43 -61.36
N SER A 6 21.98 -0.25 -60.21
CA SER A 6 22.47 0.20 -58.91
C SER A 6 23.90 0.76 -58.95
N SER A 7 24.16 1.81 -58.18
CA SER A 7 25.25 1.86 -57.17
C SER A 7 25.39 3.26 -56.58
N ALA A 8 25.22 3.37 -55.26
CA ALA A 8 26.01 4.26 -54.39
C ALA A 8 25.65 3.98 -52.92
N THR A 9 26.68 3.67 -52.15
CA THR A 9 26.85 3.60 -50.69
C THR A 9 26.60 4.97 -50.00
N PRO A 10 26.82 5.19 -48.68
CA PRO A 10 27.10 4.31 -47.52
C PRO A 10 26.13 4.55 -46.33
N SER A 11 26.02 3.63 -45.38
CA SER A 11 25.47 3.98 -44.05
C SER A 11 26.22 3.29 -42.93
N ALA A 12 27.12 4.09 -42.36
CA ALA A 12 27.39 4.25 -40.94
C ALA A 12 27.24 3.02 -40.03
N SER A 13 28.42 2.53 -39.64
CA SER A 13 28.70 1.98 -38.30
C SER A 13 28.02 2.80 -37.21
N LEU A 14 27.26 2.16 -36.33
CA LEU A 14 26.99 2.61 -34.97
C LEU A 14 26.64 1.38 -34.13
N ASN A 15 27.67 0.82 -33.52
CA ASN A 15 27.64 -0.14 -32.43
C ASN A 15 27.00 0.53 -31.20
N PRO A 16 25.87 0.06 -30.65
CA PRO A 16 25.40 0.54 -29.36
C PRO A 16 26.12 -0.22 -28.24
N THR A 17 27.11 0.43 -27.62
CA THR A 17 27.58 0.06 -26.28
C THR A 17 26.46 0.26 -25.26
N PRO A 18 26.17 -0.73 -24.39
CA PRO A 18 25.21 -0.55 -23.32
C PRO A 18 25.76 0.40 -22.24
N PRO A 19 24.91 1.24 -21.63
CA PRO A 19 25.33 2.12 -20.55
C PRO A 19 25.67 1.32 -19.29
N SER A 20 26.80 1.69 -18.69
CA SER A 20 27.18 1.34 -17.33
C SER A 20 26.20 1.99 -16.34
N SER A 21 25.23 1.23 -15.85
CA SER A 21 24.41 1.64 -14.70
C SER A 21 24.77 0.77 -13.51
N GLY A 22 25.62 1.33 -12.64
CA GLY A 22 25.86 0.82 -11.30
C GLY A 22 24.56 0.79 -10.52
N PHE A 23 24.11 -0.42 -10.20
CA PHE A 23 23.15 -0.67 -9.14
C PHE A 23 23.93 -1.28 -7.98
N ASP A 24 24.21 -0.43 -7.00
CA ASP A 24 24.67 -0.82 -5.67
C ASP A 24 23.64 -1.79 -5.09
N ALA A 25 24.05 -3.03 -4.87
CA ALA A 25 23.28 -4.02 -4.15
C ALA A 25 23.52 -3.80 -2.64
N PRO A 26 22.52 -3.44 -1.82
CA PRO A 26 22.72 -3.55 -0.38
C PRO A 26 22.69 -5.03 0.01
N ALA A 27 23.84 -5.46 0.50
CA ALA A 27 24.09 -6.73 1.15
C ALA A 27 22.96 -7.10 2.13
N ALA A 28 22.45 -8.33 2.00
CA ALA A 28 21.63 -8.96 3.01
C ALA A 28 22.50 -9.27 4.24
N THR A 29 22.68 -8.29 5.12
CA THR A 29 23.22 -8.50 6.45
C THR A 29 22.09 -8.98 7.34
N ALA A 30 22.10 -10.29 7.63
CA ALA A 30 21.33 -10.89 8.71
C ALA A 30 21.79 -10.28 10.05
N ALA A 31 21.09 -9.23 10.50
CA ALA A 31 21.28 -8.65 11.81
C ALA A 31 20.31 -9.30 12.80
N SER A 32 20.83 -10.23 13.60
CA SER A 32 20.19 -10.72 14.81
C SER A 32 19.91 -9.54 15.73
N PHE A 33 18.62 -9.20 15.89
CA PHE A 33 18.18 -8.15 16.79
C PHE A 33 18.01 -8.72 18.20
N THR A 34 19.04 -8.56 19.04
CA THR A 34 18.96 -8.79 20.48
C THR A 34 18.20 -7.65 21.13
N LEU A 35 17.05 -7.97 21.76
CA LEU A 35 16.23 -7.02 22.53
C LEU A 35 16.91 -6.64 23.85
N PRO A 36 17.06 -5.33 24.18
CA PRO A 36 17.27 -4.90 25.56
C PRO A 36 15.94 -4.94 26.36
N PRO A 37 15.96 -5.24 27.67
CA PRO A 37 14.77 -5.15 28.51
C PRO A 37 14.52 -3.69 28.87
N SER A 38 13.54 -3.06 28.23
CA SER A 38 13.12 -1.70 28.57
C SER A 38 11.71 -1.71 29.18
N SER A 39 11.72 -1.51 30.50
CA SER A 39 10.74 -0.84 31.36
C SER A 39 9.29 -0.66 30.88
N ALA A 40 8.39 -1.07 31.78
CA ALA A 40 6.93 -0.92 31.80
C ALA A 40 6.36 0.28 31.00
N PRO A 41 5.35 0.06 30.14
CA PRO A 41 4.66 1.16 29.47
C PRO A 41 3.78 1.88 30.49
N THR A 42 4.14 3.13 30.77
CA THR A 42 3.21 4.10 31.37
C THR A 42 2.22 4.47 30.28
N ALA A 43 1.06 3.81 30.30
CA ALA A 43 -0.08 4.19 29.47
C ALA A 43 -0.60 5.56 29.96
N THR A 44 -0.56 6.59 29.10
CA THR A 44 -1.45 7.79 29.12
C THR A 44 -1.06 8.86 28.08
N ALA A 45 -0.64 8.45 26.88
CA ALA A 45 -0.65 9.34 25.74
C ALA A 45 -1.08 8.53 24.52
N LEU A 46 -2.09 9.02 23.80
CA LEU A 46 -2.33 8.62 22.42
C LEU A 46 -0.98 8.67 21.69
N ASP A 47 -0.44 7.50 21.31
CA ASP A 47 0.76 7.47 20.48
C ASP A 47 0.38 7.95 19.08
N LEU A 48 0.42 9.27 18.90
CA LEU A 48 0.15 9.95 17.64
C LEU A 48 1.03 9.39 16.52
N GLY A 49 2.24 8.91 16.84
CA GLY A 49 3.13 8.29 15.87
C GLY A 49 2.65 6.90 15.43
N GLN A 50 2.03 6.12 16.32
CA GLN A 50 1.37 4.87 15.95
C GLN A 50 0.11 5.12 15.12
N LEU A 51 -0.71 6.10 15.52
CA LEU A 51 -1.94 6.45 14.79
C LEU A 51 -1.64 6.93 13.37
N ASP A 52 -0.62 7.77 13.18
CA ASP A 52 -0.18 8.26 11.86
C ASP A 52 0.28 7.11 10.94
N ARG A 53 1.01 6.13 11.49
CA ARG A 53 1.40 4.91 10.75
C ARG A 53 0.19 4.09 10.33
N ILE A 54 -0.77 3.88 11.24
CA ILE A 54 -2.01 3.14 10.95
C ILE A 54 -2.82 3.88 9.86
N CYS A 55 -2.95 5.21 9.95
CA CYS A 55 -3.60 6.02 8.93
C CYS A 55 -2.94 5.89 7.56
N THR A 56 -1.60 5.93 7.51
CA THR A 56 -0.83 5.74 6.27
C THR A 56 -1.05 4.34 5.70
N ALA A 57 -1.04 3.31 6.54
CA ALA A 57 -1.28 1.93 6.13
C ALA A 57 -2.69 1.73 5.56
N ILE A 58 -3.73 2.27 6.22
CA ILE A 58 -5.12 2.18 5.74
C ILE A 58 -5.27 2.90 4.40
N ARG A 59 -4.69 4.10 4.25
CA ARG A 59 -4.74 4.84 2.98
C ARG A 59 -4.09 4.03 1.86
N GLY A 60 -2.92 3.46 2.10
CA GLY A 60 -2.24 2.58 1.14
C GLY A 60 -3.08 1.35 0.78
N LYS A 61 -3.73 0.73 1.76
CA LYS A 61 -4.61 -0.43 1.54
C LYS A 61 -5.82 -0.10 0.67
N LEU A 62 -6.49 1.01 0.96
CA LEU A 62 -7.64 1.46 0.16
C LEU A 62 -7.23 1.84 -1.27
N GLN A 63 -6.06 2.48 -1.43
CA GLN A 63 -5.50 2.78 -2.75
C GLN A 63 -5.17 1.51 -3.54
N PHE A 64 -4.63 0.49 -2.87
CA PHE A 64 -4.37 -0.80 -3.50
C PHE A 64 -5.66 -1.51 -3.92
N MET A 65 -6.71 -1.49 -3.10
CA MET A 65 -8.01 -2.03 -3.46
C MET A 65 -8.64 -1.31 -4.65
N ASP A 66 -8.58 0.02 -4.69
CA ASP A 66 -9.02 0.82 -5.86
C ASP A 66 -8.21 0.46 -7.12
N TYR A 67 -6.90 0.26 -7.00
CA TYR A 67 -6.06 -0.22 -8.10
C TYR A 67 -6.51 -1.60 -8.61
N LEU A 68 -6.76 -2.57 -7.72
CA LEU A 68 -7.22 -3.91 -8.12
C LEU A 68 -8.54 -3.87 -8.87
N VAL A 69 -9.49 -3.03 -8.41
CA VAL A 69 -10.77 -2.84 -9.09
C VAL A 69 -10.57 -2.24 -10.48
N ARG A 70 -9.78 -1.16 -10.59
CA ARG A 70 -9.52 -0.51 -11.89
C ARG A 70 -8.79 -1.43 -12.87
N ALA A 71 -7.82 -2.20 -12.40
CA ALA A 71 -7.11 -3.20 -13.21
C ALA A 71 -8.07 -4.29 -13.70
N ALA A 72 -8.88 -4.87 -12.82
CA ALA A 72 -9.87 -5.89 -13.19
C ALA A 72 -10.88 -5.37 -14.22
N VAL A 73 -11.39 -4.14 -14.06
CA VAL A 73 -12.34 -3.54 -15.02
C VAL A 73 -11.68 -3.34 -16.38
N ALA A 74 -10.45 -2.81 -16.42
CA ALA A 74 -9.72 -2.62 -17.67
C ALA A 74 -9.45 -3.96 -18.39
N ASP A 75 -9.14 -5.02 -17.65
CA ASP A 75 -8.92 -6.34 -18.23
C ASP A 75 -10.23 -6.99 -18.73
N VAL A 76 -11.38 -6.72 -18.09
CA VAL A 76 -12.70 -7.14 -18.58
C VAL A 76 -13.06 -6.43 -19.88
N GLU A 77 -12.81 -5.13 -19.99
CA GLU A 77 -13.04 -4.36 -21.22
C GLU A 77 -12.18 -4.91 -22.37
N ARG A 78 -10.90 -5.17 -22.10
CA ARG A 78 -10.00 -5.82 -23.06
C ARG A 78 -10.47 -7.20 -23.45
N PHE A 79 -10.93 -8.02 -22.49
CA PHE A 79 -11.43 -9.36 -22.77
C PHE A 79 -12.64 -9.35 -23.73
N GLN A 80 -13.53 -8.36 -23.60
CA GLN A 80 -14.70 -8.23 -24.46
C GLN A 80 -14.35 -7.78 -25.89
N ALA A 81 -13.32 -6.94 -26.03
CA ALA A 81 -12.85 -6.45 -27.32
C ALA A 81 -11.95 -7.47 -28.07
N GLU A 82 -11.41 -8.45 -27.36
CA GLU A 82 -10.41 -9.38 -27.90
C GLU A 82 -11.04 -10.52 -28.71
N GLY A 83 -10.56 -10.68 -29.95
CA GLY A 83 -11.01 -11.74 -30.87
C GLY A 83 -10.19 -13.01 -30.78
N ASP A 84 -8.94 -12.92 -30.32
CA ASP A 84 -8.05 -14.07 -30.20
C ASP A 84 -8.37 -14.93 -28.96
N ALA A 85 -8.48 -16.24 -29.17
CA ALA A 85 -8.82 -17.19 -28.11
C ALA A 85 -7.71 -17.31 -27.05
N GLY A 86 -6.44 -17.25 -27.45
CA GLY A 86 -5.30 -17.34 -26.53
C GLY A 86 -5.23 -16.14 -25.59
N THR A 87 -5.35 -14.95 -26.16
CA THR A 87 -5.32 -13.67 -25.42
C THR A 87 -6.52 -13.54 -24.49
N ARG A 88 -7.70 -14.00 -24.91
CA ARG A 88 -8.87 -14.10 -24.03
C ARG A 88 -8.64 -15.00 -22.81
N ILE A 89 -7.96 -16.14 -22.97
CA ILE A 89 -7.66 -17.03 -21.84
C ILE A 89 -6.76 -16.32 -20.84
N PHE A 90 -5.73 -15.62 -21.33
CA PHE A 90 -4.84 -14.83 -20.48
C PHE A 90 -5.58 -13.71 -19.74
N LEU A 91 -6.41 -12.94 -20.44
CA LEU A 91 -7.19 -11.86 -19.84
C LEU A 91 -8.18 -12.39 -18.79
N ARG A 92 -8.82 -13.54 -19.03
CA ARG A 92 -9.68 -14.19 -18.03
C ARG A 92 -8.91 -14.54 -16.76
N GLN A 93 -7.70 -15.09 -16.90
CA GLN A 93 -6.85 -15.42 -15.74
C GLN A 93 -6.43 -14.17 -14.97
N LEU A 94 -6.13 -13.06 -15.66
CA LEU A 94 -5.81 -11.79 -15.00
C LEU A 94 -6.99 -11.25 -14.19
N VAL A 95 -8.19 -11.26 -14.77
CA VAL A 95 -9.41 -10.85 -14.06
C VAL A 95 -9.67 -11.74 -12.84
N GLU A 96 -9.54 -13.06 -12.98
CA GLU A 96 -9.70 -14.01 -11.87
C GLU A 96 -8.67 -13.77 -10.76
N MET A 97 -7.41 -13.51 -11.12
CA MET A 97 -6.36 -13.16 -10.17
C MET A 97 -6.65 -11.85 -9.44
N HIS A 98 -7.03 -10.78 -10.15
CA HIS A 98 -7.36 -9.50 -9.52
C HIS A 98 -8.56 -9.61 -8.59
N ALA A 99 -9.59 -10.37 -8.98
CA ALA A 99 -10.75 -10.64 -8.14
C ALA A 99 -10.40 -11.45 -6.88
N HIS A 100 -9.53 -12.45 -6.99
CA HIS A 100 -9.05 -13.24 -5.84
C HIS A 100 -8.26 -12.36 -4.85
N ASN A 101 -7.32 -11.56 -5.36
CA ASN A 101 -6.55 -10.64 -4.53
C ASN A 101 -7.45 -9.61 -3.84
N LEU A 102 -8.46 -9.08 -4.55
CA LEU A 102 -9.40 -8.13 -3.97
C LEU A 102 -10.23 -8.78 -2.85
N ALA A 103 -10.71 -10.00 -3.05
CA ALA A 103 -11.46 -10.74 -2.02
C ALA A 103 -10.62 -10.96 -0.75
N GLN A 104 -9.36 -11.37 -0.92
CA GLN A 104 -8.43 -11.56 0.20
C GLN A 104 -8.15 -10.24 0.94
N GLU A 105 -7.98 -9.13 0.20
CA GLU A 105 -7.78 -7.82 0.83
C GLU A 105 -9.03 -7.31 1.55
N CYS A 106 -10.23 -7.58 1.03
CA CYS A 106 -11.50 -7.29 1.70
C CYS A 106 -11.63 -8.06 3.03
N GLU A 107 -11.21 -9.32 3.06
CA GLU A 107 -11.23 -10.14 4.28
C GLU A 107 -10.17 -9.68 5.28
N ASN A 108 -9.00 -9.25 4.78
CA ASN A 108 -7.89 -8.76 5.59
C ASN A 108 -8.03 -7.28 5.99
N MET A 109 -9.18 -6.86 6.52
CA MET A 109 -9.42 -5.47 6.96
C MET A 109 -9.06 -5.22 8.43
N ARG A 110 -8.20 -6.07 9.03
CA ARG A 110 -7.81 -6.01 10.45
C ARG A 110 -7.23 -4.66 10.87
N VAL A 111 -6.48 -4.00 9.99
CA VAL A 111 -5.86 -2.68 10.24
C VAL A 111 -6.91 -1.60 10.53
N VAL A 112 -8.12 -1.69 9.95
CA VAL A 112 -9.23 -0.79 10.26
C VAL A 112 -9.74 -1.04 11.68
N GLY A 113 -9.78 -2.30 12.13
CA GLY A 113 -10.09 -2.66 13.51
C GLY A 113 -9.07 -2.12 14.51
N GLU A 114 -7.77 -2.18 14.17
CA GLU A 114 -6.69 -1.60 14.98
C GLU A 114 -6.82 -0.08 15.12
N LEU A 115 -7.20 0.63 14.05
CA LEU A 115 -7.51 2.06 14.12
C LEU A 115 -8.68 2.34 15.08
N CYS A 116 -9.79 1.60 14.96
CA CYS A 116 -10.95 1.78 15.84
C CYS A 116 -10.58 1.54 17.31
N ALA A 117 -9.81 0.49 17.60
CA ALA A 117 -9.36 0.19 18.95
C ALA A 117 -8.42 1.28 19.50
N ALA A 118 -7.49 1.78 18.68
CA ALA A 118 -6.57 2.86 19.06
C ALA A 118 -7.31 4.19 19.33
N LEU A 119 -8.32 4.51 18.53
CA LEU A 119 -9.18 5.68 18.74
C LEU A 119 -9.98 5.55 20.05
N GLN A 120 -10.59 4.38 20.30
CA GLN A 120 -11.36 4.14 21.52
C GLN A 120 -10.46 4.24 22.77
N ALA A 121 -9.28 3.61 22.75
CA ALA A 121 -8.31 3.70 23.84
C ALA A 121 -7.86 5.14 24.11
N GLY A 122 -7.75 5.97 23.07
CA GLY A 122 -7.44 7.39 23.22
C GLY A 122 -8.55 8.19 23.88
N LEU A 123 -9.81 7.91 23.56
CA LEU A 123 -10.97 8.53 24.19
C LEU A 123 -11.10 8.11 25.66
N ASP A 124 -10.89 6.83 25.96
CA ASP A 124 -10.97 6.28 27.32
C ASP A 124 -9.84 6.83 28.22
N ALA A 125 -8.71 7.24 27.62
CA ALA A 125 -7.59 7.86 28.32
C ALA A 125 -7.82 9.35 28.65
N VAL A 126 -8.87 9.99 28.12
CA VAL A 126 -9.24 11.36 28.49
C VAL A 126 -10.08 11.30 29.76
N PRO A 127 -9.55 11.70 30.93
CA PRO A 127 -10.37 11.78 32.13
C PRO A 127 -11.45 12.84 31.93
N THR A 128 -12.71 12.41 31.91
CA THR A 128 -13.88 13.28 31.98
C THR A 128 -13.87 14.00 33.33
N SER A 129 -13.30 15.19 33.37
CA SER A 129 -13.44 16.13 34.49
C SER A 129 -14.85 16.72 34.51
N SER A 130 -15.84 15.88 34.72
CA SER A 130 -17.18 16.29 35.12
C SER A 130 -17.33 15.99 36.61
N ASP A 131 -16.84 16.93 37.41
CA ASP A 131 -17.11 17.03 38.85
C ASP A 131 -18.14 18.16 39.05
N PRO A 132 -19.46 17.89 39.01
CA PRO A 132 -20.45 18.83 39.49
C PRO A 132 -20.53 18.68 41.01
N LEU A 133 -19.79 19.52 41.72
CA LEU A 133 -20.08 20.02 43.07
C LEU A 133 -20.73 18.99 44.04
N GLY A 134 -19.91 18.28 44.81
CA GLY A 134 -20.35 17.63 46.04
C GLY A 134 -20.99 18.63 47.02
N PRO A 135 -21.99 18.22 47.82
CA PRO A 135 -22.75 19.11 48.69
C PRO A 135 -21.93 19.45 49.94
N GLY A 136 -21.86 20.73 50.28
CA GLY A 136 -21.51 21.16 51.63
C GLY A 136 -20.21 21.94 51.73
N GLN A 137 -20.29 23.26 51.55
CA GLN A 137 -19.54 24.16 52.41
C GLN A 137 -20.21 25.53 52.49
N GLY A 138 -20.92 25.72 53.60
CA GLY A 138 -21.44 27.00 54.07
C GLY A 138 -21.35 26.99 55.59
N ALA A 139 -20.14 27.18 56.11
CA ALA A 139 -19.91 27.54 57.49
C ALA A 139 -20.07 29.06 57.60
N THR A 140 -20.88 29.55 58.53
CA THR A 140 -20.53 30.64 59.46
C THR A 140 -21.69 30.92 60.44
N ALA A 141 -21.34 30.85 61.73
CA ALA A 141 -21.84 31.60 62.89
C ALA A 141 -23.34 31.59 63.22
#